data_AF-A0A919FHD8-F1
#
_entry.id   AF-A0A919FHD8-F1
#
_cell.length_a   1.000
_cell.length_b   1.000
_cell.length_c   1.000
_cell.angle_alpha   90.00
_cell.angle_beta   90.00
_cell.angle_gamma   90.00
#
_symmetry.space_group_name_H-M   'P 1'
#
loop_
_entity.id
_entity.type
_entity.pdbx_description
1 polymer ?
#
loop_
_entity_poly.entity_id
_entity_poly.type
_entity_poly.pdbx_seq_one_letter_code
_entity_poly.pdbx_strand_id
1 'polypeptide(L)'
;MSGADRGQEWGRTSMLYSREEVRLIRRLVRPFYLKMYLVEAPTEVDPGAAPRFRRRLIRAGRGLTSEQVEWLLLSGGWREQTMGAWFALAVPVDRVREAVAAAWIDGPSHAAGPLAVVSALITGSDAVAGMQSFVARPDGRDDLGTTGFVSAAITHLGGSPPFDPDPMVVASFQDSLKVATDLQSDFRTARGSLWLASLAGR
;
A
#
# COMPACT_ATOMS: atom_id res chain seq x y z
N MET A 1 -24.27 -10.18 18.10
CA MET A 1 -23.69 -8.95 17.50
C MET A 1 -24.51 -8.59 16.26
N SER A 2 -25.31 -7.53 16.37
CA SER A 2 -26.35 -7.16 15.40
C SER A 2 -25.77 -6.37 14.22
N GLY A 3 -26.28 -6.65 13.01
CA GLY A 3 -25.85 -6.03 11.75
C GLY A 3 -26.11 -4.52 11.61
N ALA A 4 -26.63 -3.87 12.64
CA ALA A 4 -26.92 -2.43 12.66
C ALA A 4 -25.69 -1.54 12.89
N ASP A 5 -24.61 -2.07 13.48
CA ASP A 5 -23.45 -1.25 13.89
C ASP A 5 -22.47 -0.94 12.73
N ARG A 6 -22.52 -1.71 11.64
CA ARG A 6 -21.67 -1.47 10.46
C ARG A 6 -22.15 -0.32 9.56
N GLY A 7 -23.37 0.17 9.78
CA GLY A 7 -23.98 1.23 8.97
C GLY A 7 -23.69 2.65 9.49
N GLN A 8 -23.44 2.82 10.78
CA GLN A 8 -23.38 4.15 11.41
C GLN A 8 -22.03 4.86 11.24
N GLU A 9 -20.92 4.13 11.15
CA GLU A 9 -19.59 4.73 10.95
C GLU A 9 -19.46 5.43 9.58
N TRP A 10 -20.25 5.01 8.58
CA TRP A 10 -20.23 5.56 7.22
C TRP A 10 -21.25 6.67 6.97
N GLY A 11 -22.23 6.83 7.87
CA GLY A 11 -23.23 7.90 7.78
C GLY A 11 -22.64 9.28 8.09
N ARG A 12 -21.60 9.35 8.94
CA ARG A 12 -20.95 10.60 9.34
C ARG A 12 -19.78 11.02 8.44
N THR A 13 -19.17 10.11 7.69
CA THR A 13 -18.06 10.42 6.76
C THR A 13 -18.53 10.94 5.39
N SER A 14 -19.83 10.86 5.09
CA SER A 14 -20.40 11.21 3.77
C SER A 14 -20.34 12.70 3.42
N MET A 15 -19.90 13.58 4.33
CA MET A 15 -19.78 15.02 4.07
C MET A 15 -18.39 15.47 3.61
N LEU A 16 -17.37 14.59 3.59
CA LEU A 16 -15.99 15.00 3.27
C LEU A 16 -15.48 14.53 1.89
N TYR A 17 -16.17 13.59 1.24
CA TYR A 17 -15.74 13.05 -0.05
C TYR A 17 -16.68 13.43 -1.20
N SER A 18 -16.11 13.81 -2.33
CA SER A 18 -16.81 13.98 -3.60
C SER A 18 -17.41 12.66 -4.09
N ARG A 19 -18.35 12.74 -5.03
CA ARG A 19 -18.96 11.55 -5.65
C ARG A 19 -17.92 10.66 -6.33
N GLU A 20 -16.86 11.24 -6.87
CA GLU A 20 -15.80 10.51 -7.56
C GLU A 20 -14.90 9.77 -6.57
N GLU A 21 -14.55 10.42 -5.47
CA GLU A 21 -13.79 9.82 -4.36
C GLU A 21 -14.54 8.66 -3.73
N VAL A 22 -15.86 8.81 -3.52
CA VAL A 22 -16.70 7.69 -3.03
C VAL A 22 -16.70 6.51 -4.01
N ARG A 23 -16.73 6.76 -5.33
CA ARG A 23 -16.62 5.69 -6.33
C ARG A 23 -15.25 5.03 -6.28
N LEU A 24 -14.19 5.81 -6.10
CA LEU A 24 -12.82 5.34 -5.99
C LEU A 24 -12.65 4.44 -4.75
N ILE A 25 -13.05 4.90 -3.57
CA ILE A 25 -13.03 4.14 -2.31
C ILE A 25 -13.78 2.81 -2.45
N ARG A 26 -14.97 2.83 -3.05
CA ARG A 26 -15.78 1.60 -3.26
C ARG A 26 -15.10 0.61 -4.18
N ARG A 27 -14.39 1.08 -5.20
CA ARG A 27 -13.72 0.25 -6.21
C ARG A 27 -12.37 -0.28 -5.73
N LEU A 28 -11.58 0.56 -5.05
CA LEU A 28 -10.16 0.33 -4.80
C LEU A 28 -9.81 0.13 -3.33
N VAL A 29 -10.60 0.64 -2.40
CA VAL A 29 -10.24 0.57 -0.97
C VAL A 29 -11.02 -0.54 -0.29
N ARG A 30 -12.35 -0.39 -0.22
CA ARG A 30 -13.25 -1.28 0.53
C ARG A 30 -13.08 -2.78 0.22
N PRO A 31 -12.88 -3.22 -1.04
CA PRO A 31 -12.77 -4.65 -1.31
C PRO A 31 -11.48 -5.29 -0.81
N PHE A 32 -10.45 -4.49 -0.50
CA PHE A 32 -9.06 -4.95 -0.41
C PHE A 32 -8.37 -4.66 0.92
N TYR A 33 -8.58 -3.48 1.53
CA TYR A 33 -7.71 -3.02 2.63
C TYR A 33 -7.63 -3.98 3.84
N LEU A 34 -8.73 -4.62 4.25
CA LEU A 34 -8.74 -5.63 5.33
C LEU A 34 -8.18 -6.99 4.93
N LYS A 35 -7.94 -7.21 3.64
CA LYS A 35 -7.61 -8.50 3.05
C LYS A 35 -6.21 -8.53 2.44
N MET A 36 -5.44 -7.45 2.59
CA MET A 36 -4.07 -7.40 2.06
C MET A 36 -3.15 -8.45 2.68
N TYR A 37 -3.46 -8.96 3.87
CA TYR A 37 -2.79 -10.14 4.44
C TYR A 37 -2.81 -11.37 3.51
N LEU A 38 -3.82 -11.50 2.62
CA LEU A 38 -3.91 -12.58 1.63
C LEU A 38 -2.91 -12.44 0.48
N VAL A 39 -2.27 -11.28 0.34
CA VAL A 39 -1.18 -11.05 -0.62
C VAL A 39 0.15 -11.49 -0.02
N GLU A 40 0.29 -11.34 1.29
CA GLU A 40 1.51 -11.65 2.05
C GLU A 40 1.57 -13.13 2.45
N ALA A 41 0.44 -13.76 2.80
CA ALA A 41 0.39 -15.17 3.17
C ALA A 41 -0.88 -15.89 2.69
N PRO A 42 -0.77 -17.08 2.07
CA PRO A 42 -1.93 -17.94 1.84
C PRO A 42 -2.50 -18.44 3.17
N THR A 43 -3.83 -18.49 3.27
CA THR A 43 -4.49 -19.03 4.46
C THR A 43 -4.54 -20.56 4.39
N GLU A 44 -4.17 -21.24 5.48
CA GLU A 44 -4.32 -22.70 5.62
C GLU A 44 -5.77 -23.16 5.40
N VAL A 45 -6.74 -22.31 5.77
CA VAL A 45 -8.19 -22.59 5.71
C VAL A 45 -8.74 -22.56 4.28
N ASP A 46 -8.16 -21.75 3.38
CA ASP A 46 -8.56 -21.64 1.97
C ASP A 46 -7.35 -21.33 1.09
N PRO A 47 -6.65 -22.36 0.60
CA PRO A 47 -5.47 -22.19 -0.27
C PRO A 47 -5.77 -21.40 -1.56
N GLY A 48 -7.03 -21.40 -2.01
CA GLY A 48 -7.49 -20.66 -3.20
C GLY A 48 -7.83 -19.20 -2.92
N ALA A 49 -7.87 -18.74 -1.67
CA ALA A 49 -8.20 -17.37 -1.31
C ALA A 49 -7.18 -16.38 -1.85
N ALA A 50 -5.88 -16.62 -1.62
CA ALA A 50 -4.80 -15.75 -2.03
C ALA A 50 -4.72 -15.58 -3.57
N PRO A 51 -4.73 -16.65 -4.39
CA PRO A 51 -4.76 -16.49 -5.85
C PRO A 51 -6.02 -15.78 -6.39
N ARG A 52 -7.19 -15.99 -5.77
CA ARG A 52 -8.43 -15.27 -6.14
C ARG A 52 -8.35 -13.80 -5.76
N PHE A 53 -7.81 -13.49 -4.59
CA PHE A 53 -7.60 -12.13 -4.11
C PHE A 53 -6.65 -11.38 -5.04
N ARG A 54 -5.46 -11.95 -5.32
CA ARG A 54 -4.45 -11.38 -6.21
C ARG A 54 -5.01 -11.06 -7.59
N ARG A 55 -5.77 -11.99 -8.21
CA ARG A 55 -6.44 -11.73 -9.50
C ARG A 55 -7.42 -10.56 -9.46
N ARG A 56 -8.18 -10.41 -8.37
CA ARG A 56 -9.12 -9.28 -8.20
C ARG A 56 -8.37 -7.96 -8.01
N LEU A 57 -7.28 -7.96 -7.24
CA LEU A 57 -6.43 -6.81 -7.01
C LEU A 57 -5.80 -6.32 -8.33
N ILE A 58 -5.19 -7.23 -9.09
CA ILE A 58 -4.61 -6.94 -10.41
C ILE A 58 -5.67 -6.36 -11.35
N ARG A 59 -6.87 -6.96 -11.39
CA ARG A 59 -7.97 -6.45 -12.22
C ARG A 59 -8.40 -5.03 -11.82
N ALA A 60 -8.42 -4.71 -10.53
CA ALA A 60 -8.75 -3.37 -10.06
C ALA A 60 -7.67 -2.33 -10.46
N GLY A 61 -6.40 -2.71 -10.42
CA GLY A 61 -5.27 -1.86 -10.80
C GLY A 61 -5.12 -1.60 -12.31
N ARG A 62 -5.74 -2.43 -13.17
CA ARG A 62 -5.61 -2.32 -14.65
C ARG A 62 -5.99 -0.94 -15.21
N GLY A 63 -7.07 -0.35 -14.70
CA GLY A 63 -7.59 0.95 -15.14
C GLY A 63 -7.24 2.09 -14.20
N LEU A 64 -6.23 1.90 -13.35
CA LEU A 64 -5.83 2.89 -12.37
C LEU A 64 -4.93 3.95 -13.02
N THR A 65 -5.14 5.22 -12.66
CA THR A 65 -4.29 6.34 -13.07
C THR A 65 -3.37 6.77 -11.94
N SER A 66 -2.31 7.51 -12.25
CA SER A 66 -1.36 8.00 -11.24
C SER A 66 -2.01 9.02 -10.30
N GLU A 67 -2.91 9.86 -10.82
CA GLU A 67 -3.66 10.86 -10.02
C GLU A 67 -4.57 10.17 -8.99
N GLN A 68 -5.16 9.02 -9.35
CA GLN A 68 -5.96 8.23 -8.42
C GLN A 68 -5.10 7.61 -7.31
N VAL A 69 -3.87 7.22 -7.61
CA VAL A 69 -2.91 6.70 -6.61
C VAL A 69 -2.44 7.82 -5.71
N GLU A 70 -2.06 8.96 -6.27
CA GLU A 70 -1.64 10.15 -5.52
C GLU A 70 -2.73 10.59 -4.54
N TRP A 71 -3.98 10.68 -4.99
CA TRP A 71 -5.10 10.98 -4.10
C TRP A 71 -5.21 9.95 -2.95
N LEU A 72 -5.10 8.65 -3.25
CA LEU A 72 -5.15 7.62 -2.21
C LEU A 72 -4.03 7.79 -1.18
N LEU A 73 -2.81 8.10 -1.62
CA LEU A 73 -1.62 8.29 -0.77
C LEU A 73 -1.74 9.52 0.14
N LEU A 74 -2.37 10.59 -0.35
CA LEU A 74 -2.41 11.91 0.30
C LEU A 74 -3.76 12.26 0.94
N SER A 75 -4.79 11.41 0.78
CA SER A 75 -6.14 11.64 1.36
C SER A 75 -6.20 11.65 2.91
N GLY A 76 -5.12 11.29 3.61
CA GLY A 76 -5.02 11.27 5.07
C GLY A 76 -5.73 10.09 5.77
N GLY A 77 -6.54 9.31 5.05
CA GLY A 77 -7.15 8.09 5.58
C GLY A 77 -6.19 6.90 5.51
N TRP A 78 -5.98 6.20 6.63
CA TRP A 78 -5.03 5.07 6.64
C TRP A 78 -5.42 3.93 5.69
N ARG A 79 -6.73 3.70 5.46
CA ARG A 79 -7.22 2.64 4.57
C ARG A 79 -6.93 2.97 3.11
N GLU A 80 -7.19 4.22 2.76
CA GLU A 80 -6.90 4.82 1.47
C GLU A 80 -5.39 4.79 1.21
N GLN A 81 -4.58 5.24 2.17
CA GLN A 81 -3.13 5.29 2.06
C GLN A 81 -2.50 3.89 1.96
N THR A 82 -2.97 2.92 2.75
CA THR A 82 -2.56 1.50 2.62
C THR A 82 -2.78 1.01 1.20
N MET A 83 -3.96 1.27 0.62
CA MET A 83 -4.25 0.85 -0.75
C MET A 83 -3.52 1.68 -1.80
N GLY A 84 -3.30 2.98 -1.54
CA GLY A 84 -2.47 3.86 -2.36
C GLY A 84 -1.05 3.34 -2.50
N ALA A 85 -0.43 2.91 -1.38
CA ALA A 85 0.88 2.28 -1.40
C ALA A 85 0.90 1.05 -2.32
N TRP A 86 0.01 0.07 -2.09
CA TRP A 86 -0.02 -1.15 -2.91
C TRP A 86 -0.31 -0.88 -4.39
N PHE A 87 -1.17 0.10 -4.68
CA PHE A 87 -1.52 0.46 -6.04
C PHE A 87 -0.49 1.35 -6.74
N ALA A 88 0.42 1.99 -6.01
CA ALA A 88 1.56 2.69 -6.61
C ALA A 88 2.43 1.74 -7.45
N LEU A 89 2.44 0.44 -7.10
CA LEU A 89 3.09 -0.60 -7.90
C LEU A 89 2.42 -0.83 -9.28
N ALA A 90 1.20 -0.35 -9.48
CA ALA A 90 0.41 -0.56 -10.70
C ALA A 90 0.57 0.55 -11.75
N VAL A 91 1.30 1.62 -11.44
CA VAL A 91 1.45 2.80 -12.30
C VAL A 91 2.93 3.13 -12.54
N PRO A 92 3.27 3.98 -13.53
CA PRO A 92 4.66 4.35 -13.79
C PRO A 92 5.33 5.01 -12.57
N VAL A 93 6.53 4.54 -12.23
CA VAL A 93 7.28 4.95 -11.02
C VAL A 93 7.55 6.46 -11.01
N ASP A 94 7.91 7.02 -12.16
CA ASP A 94 8.18 8.46 -12.36
C ASP A 94 6.97 9.34 -12.01
N ARG A 95 5.74 8.80 -12.08
CA ARG A 95 4.51 9.55 -11.85
C ARG A 95 4.01 9.52 -10.41
N VAL A 96 4.53 8.64 -9.57
CA VAL A 96 4.06 8.49 -8.17
C VAL A 96 5.18 8.58 -7.15
N ARG A 97 6.44 8.65 -7.57
CA ARG A 97 7.59 8.76 -6.68
C ARG A 97 7.46 9.89 -5.67
N GLU A 98 7.09 11.09 -6.13
CA GLU A 98 6.93 12.26 -5.25
C GLU A 98 5.80 12.06 -4.24
N ALA A 99 4.65 11.53 -4.68
CA ALA A 99 3.52 11.25 -3.79
C ALA A 99 3.84 10.19 -2.72
N VAL A 100 4.62 9.16 -3.07
CA VAL A 100 5.09 8.14 -2.11
C VAL A 100 6.04 8.74 -1.08
N ALA A 101 6.94 9.63 -1.50
CA ALA A 101 7.81 10.35 -0.58
C ALA A 101 7.02 11.30 0.33
N ALA A 102 6.06 12.05 -0.22
CA ALA A 102 5.21 12.98 0.51
C ALA A 102 4.33 12.28 1.56
N ALA A 103 3.87 11.05 1.30
CA ALA A 103 3.06 10.28 2.23
C ALA A 103 3.75 10.00 3.59
N TRP A 104 5.09 10.09 3.67
CA TRP A 104 5.83 10.01 4.94
C TRP A 104 5.70 11.26 5.82
N ILE A 105 5.51 12.44 5.21
CA ILE A 105 5.44 13.73 5.92
C ILE A 105 4.21 13.76 6.83
N ASP A 106 3.06 13.35 6.29
CA ASP A 106 1.76 13.40 6.97
C ASP A 106 1.60 12.32 8.06
N GLY A 107 2.56 11.39 8.18
CA GLY A 107 2.61 10.40 9.25
C GLY A 107 1.74 9.17 8.94
N PRO A 108 2.29 8.16 8.26
CA PRO A 108 1.55 6.95 7.92
C PRO A 108 1.36 6.12 9.20
N SER A 109 0.21 6.21 9.88
CA SER A 109 0.00 5.41 11.10
C SER A 109 -0.12 3.91 10.74
N HIS A 110 -1.32 3.41 10.41
CA HIS A 110 -1.50 1.99 10.05
C HIS A 110 -1.05 1.63 8.63
N ALA A 111 -0.61 2.62 7.83
CA ALA A 111 -0.13 2.42 6.48
C ALA A 111 1.40 2.35 6.37
N ALA A 112 2.15 2.56 7.47
CA ALA A 112 3.61 2.59 7.48
C ALA A 112 4.25 1.32 6.92
N GLY A 113 3.76 0.13 7.30
CA GLY A 113 4.27 -1.14 6.78
C GLY A 113 4.18 -1.23 5.24
N PRO A 114 2.97 -1.17 4.65
CA PRO A 114 2.79 -1.11 3.20
C PRO A 114 3.60 -0.01 2.52
N LEU A 115 3.63 1.19 3.10
CA LEU A 115 4.35 2.33 2.54
C LEU A 115 5.87 2.10 2.57
N ALA A 116 6.43 1.46 3.61
CA ALA A 116 7.85 1.13 3.70
C ALA A 116 8.30 0.19 2.60
N VAL A 117 7.53 -0.88 2.37
CA VAL A 117 7.80 -1.86 1.30
C VAL A 117 7.77 -1.19 -0.07
N VAL A 118 6.72 -0.41 -0.33
CA VAL A 118 6.52 0.25 -1.62
C VAL A 118 7.57 1.35 -1.85
N SER A 119 7.93 2.09 -0.80
CA SER A 119 8.99 3.10 -0.86
C SER A 119 10.32 2.47 -1.25
N ALA A 120 10.64 1.28 -0.73
CA ALA A 120 11.87 0.59 -1.12
C ALA A 120 11.94 0.30 -2.63
N LEU A 121 10.80 0.06 -3.28
CA LEU A 121 10.73 -0.20 -4.73
C LEU A 121 10.59 1.05 -5.61
N ILE A 122 10.02 2.14 -5.09
CA ILE A 122 9.65 3.32 -5.89
C ILE A 122 10.61 4.50 -5.66
N THR A 123 10.82 4.86 -4.40
CA THR A 123 11.67 6.00 -3.99
C THR A 123 13.09 5.56 -3.66
N GLY A 124 13.29 4.29 -3.25
CA GLY A 124 14.60 3.80 -2.83
C GLY A 124 15.15 4.62 -1.66
N SER A 125 16.44 4.97 -1.72
CA SER A 125 17.14 5.75 -0.69
C SER A 125 16.48 7.08 -0.36
N ASP A 126 15.73 7.68 -1.30
CA ASP A 126 15.09 8.99 -1.10
C ASP A 126 14.01 8.95 0.01
N ALA A 127 13.48 7.77 0.35
CA ALA A 127 12.52 7.64 1.45
C ALA A 127 13.15 7.58 2.84
N VAL A 128 14.47 7.38 2.95
CA VAL A 128 15.14 7.15 4.25
C VAL A 128 14.88 8.27 5.23
N ALA A 129 14.99 9.54 4.81
CA ALA A 129 14.77 10.68 5.69
C ALA A 129 13.32 10.74 6.22
N GLY A 130 12.33 10.42 5.38
CA GLY A 130 10.92 10.35 5.77
C GLY A 130 10.64 9.21 6.75
N MET A 131 11.21 8.03 6.48
CA MET A 131 11.12 6.87 7.37
C MET A 131 11.78 7.14 8.72
N GLN A 132 12.98 7.71 8.75
CA GLN A 132 13.67 8.11 9.99
C GLN A 132 12.84 9.11 10.79
N SER A 133 12.26 10.10 10.09
CA SER A 133 11.38 11.09 10.73
C SER A 133 10.16 10.42 11.35
N PHE A 134 9.53 9.46 10.67
CA PHE A 134 8.41 8.66 11.20
C PHE A 134 8.82 7.89 12.46
N VAL A 135 9.93 7.16 12.39
CA VAL A 135 10.43 6.32 13.49
C VAL A 135 10.79 7.16 14.72
N ALA A 136 11.28 8.39 14.52
CA ALA A 136 11.65 9.29 15.61
C ALA A 136 10.48 10.08 16.22
N ARG A 137 9.22 9.94 15.73
CA ARG A 137 8.09 10.72 16.26
C ARG A 137 7.75 10.25 17.69
N PRO A 138 7.67 11.16 18.67
CA PRO A 138 7.34 10.84 20.06
C PRO A 138 5.82 10.72 20.28
N ASP A 139 5.08 10.13 19.34
CA ASP A 139 3.61 10.21 19.32
C ASP A 139 2.89 9.16 20.17
N GLY A 140 3.63 8.36 20.95
CA GLY A 140 3.08 7.35 21.86
C GLY A 140 2.37 6.19 21.14
N ARG A 141 2.43 6.13 19.80
CA ARG A 141 1.95 5.01 18.98
C ARG A 141 3.09 4.01 18.78
N ASP A 142 3.70 3.64 19.89
CA ASP A 142 4.86 2.74 19.98
C ASP A 142 4.41 1.29 19.73
N ASP A 143 3.87 1.08 18.54
CA ASP A 143 3.79 -0.19 17.89
C ASP A 143 5.24 -0.57 17.52
N LEU A 144 5.92 -1.20 18.48
CA LEU A 144 7.28 -1.74 18.32
C LEU A 144 7.41 -2.62 17.06
N GLY A 145 6.31 -3.20 16.57
CA GLY A 145 6.28 -4.00 15.35
C GLY A 145 6.43 -3.15 14.09
N THR A 146 5.63 -2.10 13.94
CA THR A 146 5.66 -1.19 12.78
C THR A 146 6.94 -0.36 12.76
N THR A 147 7.36 0.17 13.91
CA THR A 147 8.59 0.98 13.98
C THR A 147 9.81 0.09 13.69
N GLY A 148 9.87 -1.14 14.23
CA GLY A 148 10.83 -2.19 13.84
C GLY A 148 10.83 -2.48 12.34
N PHE A 149 9.65 -2.61 11.73
CA PHE A 149 9.50 -2.92 10.32
C PHE A 149 9.99 -1.79 9.41
N VAL A 150 9.71 -0.53 9.77
CA VAL A 150 10.26 0.65 9.07
C VAL A 150 11.77 0.75 9.25
N SER A 151 12.29 0.45 10.44
CA SER A 151 13.75 0.38 10.68
C SER A 151 14.43 -0.68 9.81
N ALA A 152 13.80 -1.84 9.60
CA ALA A 152 14.28 -2.85 8.65
C ALA A 152 14.33 -2.32 7.20
N ALA A 153 13.33 -1.55 6.79
CA ALA A 153 13.31 -0.89 5.48
C ALA A 153 14.43 0.14 5.32
N ILE A 154 14.69 0.95 6.37
CA ILE A 154 15.81 1.91 6.38
C ILE A 154 17.15 1.19 6.20
N THR A 155 17.41 0.13 6.97
CA THR A 155 18.63 -0.67 6.85
C THR A 155 18.77 -1.29 5.46
N HIS A 156 17.68 -1.85 4.91
CA HIS A 156 17.67 -2.42 3.57
C HIS A 156 18.09 -1.39 2.49
N LEU A 157 17.68 -0.14 2.67
CA LEU A 157 18.03 0.98 1.78
C LEU A 157 19.43 1.56 2.03
N GLY A 158 20.22 0.96 2.92
CA GLY A 158 21.57 1.42 3.27
C GLY A 158 21.59 2.61 4.25
N GLY A 159 20.46 2.95 4.85
CA GLY A 159 20.36 3.98 5.89
C GLY A 159 20.69 3.45 7.29
N SER A 160 20.72 4.36 8.26
CA SER A 160 20.90 4.04 9.68
C SER A 160 19.60 4.29 10.43
N PRO A 161 18.88 3.25 10.90
CA PRO A 161 17.64 3.44 11.63
C PRO A 161 17.92 3.98 13.06
N PRO A 162 16.96 4.68 13.69
CA PRO A 162 17.09 5.15 15.07
C PRO A 162 17.25 4.05 16.13
N PHE A 163 16.82 2.83 15.82
CA PHE A 163 17.07 1.63 16.61
C PHE A 163 17.21 0.42 15.68
N ASP A 164 17.96 -0.59 16.14
CA ASP A 164 18.20 -1.79 15.35
C ASP A 164 16.92 -2.65 15.26
N PRO A 165 16.50 -3.05 14.05
CA PRO A 165 15.36 -3.94 13.87
C PRO A 165 15.72 -5.37 14.29
N ASP A 166 14.77 -6.06 14.93
CA ASP A 166 14.90 -7.48 15.25
C ASP A 166 15.08 -8.33 13.98
N PRO A 167 15.95 -9.37 13.96
CA PRO A 167 16.17 -10.21 12.79
C PRO A 167 14.90 -10.84 12.19
N MET A 168 13.92 -11.20 13.01
CA MET A 168 12.64 -11.73 12.53
C MET A 168 11.83 -10.66 11.78
N VAL A 169 11.89 -9.41 12.25
CA VAL A 169 11.23 -8.28 11.59
C VAL A 169 11.93 -7.96 10.26
N VAL A 170 13.26 -8.05 10.21
CA VAL A 170 14.02 -7.95 8.95
C VAL A 170 13.60 -9.01 7.94
N ALA A 171 13.47 -10.27 8.37
CA ALA A 171 13.02 -11.36 7.50
C ALA A 171 11.59 -11.11 6.98
N SER A 172 10.69 -10.67 7.87
CA SER A 172 9.31 -10.33 7.49
C SER A 172 9.26 -9.19 6.46
N PHE A 173 10.10 -8.15 6.62
CA PHE A 173 10.21 -7.08 5.62
C PHE A 173 10.68 -7.61 4.26
N GLN A 174 11.69 -8.49 4.24
CA GLN A 174 12.19 -9.09 3.01
C GLN A 174 11.13 -9.94 2.30
N ASP A 175 10.32 -10.69 3.05
CA ASP A 175 9.20 -11.46 2.51
C ASP A 175 8.15 -10.54 1.87
N SER A 176 7.76 -9.46 2.55
CA SER A 176 6.84 -8.45 2.01
C SER A 176 7.41 -7.76 0.77
N LEU A 177 8.72 -7.50 0.72
CA LEU A 177 9.39 -6.90 -0.43
C LEU A 177 9.38 -7.83 -1.66
N LYS A 178 9.59 -9.13 -1.44
CA LYS A 178 9.47 -10.13 -2.51
C LYS A 178 8.04 -10.16 -3.07
N VAL A 179 7.04 -10.19 -2.18
CA VAL A 179 5.63 -10.15 -2.54
C VAL A 179 5.29 -8.88 -3.35
N ALA A 180 5.78 -7.71 -2.91
CA ALA A 180 5.57 -6.45 -3.62
C ALA A 180 6.24 -6.43 -5.01
N THR A 181 7.43 -7.02 -5.13
CA THR A 181 8.15 -7.15 -6.40
C THR A 181 7.35 -7.99 -7.39
N ASP A 182 6.87 -9.15 -6.95
CA ASP A 182 6.05 -10.03 -7.79
C ASP A 182 4.74 -9.35 -8.19
N LEU A 183 4.11 -8.62 -7.27
CA LEU A 183 2.87 -7.89 -7.54
C LEU A 183 3.09 -6.73 -8.54
N GLN A 184 4.21 -6.01 -8.43
CA GLN A 184 4.59 -4.97 -9.40
C GLN A 184 4.76 -5.56 -10.81
N SER A 185 5.41 -6.72 -10.91
CA SER A 185 5.56 -7.45 -12.18
C SER A 185 4.21 -7.86 -12.79
N ASP A 186 3.31 -8.39 -11.96
CA ASP A 186 1.96 -8.79 -12.38
C ASP A 186 1.13 -7.61 -12.88
N PHE A 187 1.19 -6.47 -12.18
CA PHE A 187 0.50 -5.27 -12.62
C PHE A 187 1.02 -4.79 -13.98
N ARG A 188 2.35 -4.74 -14.17
CA ARG A 188 2.97 -4.36 -15.45
C ARG A 188 2.51 -5.28 -16.57
N THR A 189 2.56 -6.59 -16.35
CA THR A 189 2.10 -7.59 -17.31
C THR A 189 0.63 -7.37 -17.67
N ALA A 190 -0.22 -7.20 -16.66
CA ALA A 190 -1.66 -7.01 -16.85
C ALA A 190 -2.02 -5.72 -17.62
N ARG A 191 -1.18 -4.68 -17.56
CA ARG A 191 -1.32 -3.42 -18.31
C ARG A 191 -0.72 -3.52 -19.71
N GLY A 192 0.40 -4.21 -19.89
CA GLY A 192 0.99 -4.47 -21.21
C GLY A 192 0.05 -5.25 -22.12
N SER A 193 -0.66 -6.25 -21.59
CA SER A 193 -1.67 -7.01 -22.36
C SER A 193 -2.84 -6.14 -22.84
N LEU A 194 -3.19 -5.08 -22.10
CA LEU A 194 -4.26 -4.14 -22.48
C LEU A 194 -3.86 -3.29 -23.69
N TRP A 195 -2.59 -2.87 -23.75
CA TRP A 195 -2.06 -2.12 -24.87
C TRP A 195 -2.04 -2.97 -26.16
N LEU A 196 -1.56 -4.21 -26.08
CA LEU A 196 -1.56 -5.15 -27.21
C LEU A 196 -2.98 -5.49 -27.70
N ALA A 197 -3.93 -5.71 -26.78
CA ALA A 197 -5.33 -5.93 -27.15
C ALA A 197 -5.97 -4.71 -27.84
N SER A 198 -5.56 -3.48 -27.48
CA SER A 198 -6.03 -2.25 -28.13
C SER A 198 -5.45 -2.00 -29.53
N LEU A 199 -4.35 -2.67 -29.87
CA LEU A 199 -3.72 -2.62 -31.19
C LEU A 199 -4.24 -3.72 -32.12
N ALA A 200 -4.54 -4.91 -31.56
CA ALA A 200 -5.09 -6.04 -32.32
C ALA A 200 -6.59 -5.91 -32.67
N GLY A 201 -7.28 -4.92 -32.09
CA GLY A 201 -8.69 -4.62 -32.35
C GLY A 201 -8.93 -3.49 -33.35
N ARG A 202 -7.94 -3.14 -34.19
CA ARG A 202 -8.07 -2.16 -35.28
C ARG A 202 -7.92 -2.84 -36.63
#